data_AF-A0A956KQJ1-F1
#
_entry.id   AF-A0A956KQJ1-F1
#
_cell.length_a   1.000
_cell.length_b   1.000
_cell.length_c   1.000
_cell.angle_alpha   90.00
_cell.angle_beta   90.00
_cell.angle_gamma   90.00
#
_symmetry.space_group_name_H-M   'P 1'
#
loop_
_entity.id
_entity.type
_entity.pdbx_description
1 polymer ?
#
loop_
_entity_poly.entity_id
_entity_poly.type
_entity_poly.pdbx_seq_one_letter_code
_entity_poly.pdbx_strand_id
1 'polypeptide(L)'
;MDKQARKLSNIGLILSMLLAACVNNVDENADDDTNSGGMCMLGEQNCECNNGQCLGDLECINGLCVNPNCTPGSEDCPCADGDLCLGDLECSNGICLPPGNDDCAPMAEFHCVDGAVYWFDSCGSQGALKEDCETGTQQCVDMNFTEAYCVPLEGCPDGMIGPGEDCEGADLGGQSCQSLGYAGGQLSCTNWCTFDTSGCSTCGNGVVDAANEDCDGTDLQGASCQSFNYELGQLVCAPDCTYDLSDCEDCQCNGGACCEDGCNFSNASIQCEQQADTEYGCPNGTAPGEDVSMRSRGQFCSGSSADCEGNFGSWGPWQLGDSCDWDEYCTPGDSTCNACSYSFAVTQYACNSFSTASGTGPGGGEIMRVCASSDSQTGYMTVKARKMDGSTFSTRPYQVRVSGPDTDTCGPTSWYFVVSDSDMVGIGKSELTF
;
A
#
# COMPACT_ATOMS: atom_id res chain seq x y z
N MET A 1 31.18 16.91 -24.93
CA MET A 1 31.42 15.69 -24.15
C MET A 1 30.07 15.02 -24.02
N ASP A 2 29.55 14.34 -25.03
CA ASP A 2 30.03 13.08 -25.65
C ASP A 2 29.39 11.87 -24.95
N LYS A 3 28.60 11.11 -25.74
CA LYS A 3 28.14 9.71 -25.58
C LYS A 3 27.14 9.43 -24.42
N GLN A 4 25.95 8.86 -24.61
CA GLN A 4 25.54 7.72 -25.45
C GLN A 4 24.02 7.78 -25.71
N ALA A 5 23.59 7.90 -26.97
CA ALA A 5 22.24 7.50 -27.42
C ALA A 5 22.23 7.49 -28.96
N ARG A 6 22.93 6.54 -29.58
CA ARG A 6 22.72 6.19 -30.99
C ARG A 6 22.82 4.68 -31.16
N LYS A 7 21.76 4.14 -31.78
CA LYS A 7 21.72 2.94 -32.62
C LYS A 7 22.03 1.62 -31.93
N LEU A 8 21.02 0.76 -31.86
CA LEU A 8 20.99 -0.51 -32.60
C LEU A 8 19.56 -1.05 -32.57
N SER A 9 18.77 -0.60 -33.55
CA SER A 9 17.68 -1.40 -34.11
C SER A 9 18.32 -2.34 -35.15
N ASN A 10 17.75 -3.54 -35.29
CA ASN A 10 18.00 -4.61 -36.27
C ASN A 10 19.16 -5.60 -36.00
N ILE A 11 18.84 -6.84 -35.54
CA ILE A 11 18.63 -8.04 -36.39
C ILE A 11 18.65 -9.36 -35.57
N GLY A 12 17.67 -10.24 -35.84
CA GLY A 12 17.80 -11.71 -35.73
C GLY A 12 16.62 -12.42 -35.05
N LEU A 13 15.51 -12.70 -35.77
CA LEU A 13 15.06 -14.05 -36.18
C LEU A 13 14.57 -14.91 -34.97
N ILE A 14 13.35 -15.48 -34.84
CA ILE A 14 12.33 -16.01 -35.77
C ILE A 14 10.99 -16.11 -35.00
N LEU A 15 9.86 -16.05 -35.73
CA LEU A 15 8.55 -16.69 -35.43
C LEU A 15 7.41 -15.78 -34.91
N SER A 16 6.72 -15.10 -35.84
CA SER A 16 5.28 -14.84 -35.71
C SER A 16 4.69 -14.50 -37.09
N MET A 17 3.93 -15.44 -37.66
CA MET A 17 3.05 -15.23 -38.81
C MET A 17 1.60 -15.17 -38.31
N LEU A 18 0.77 -14.47 -39.09
CA LEU A 18 -0.70 -14.38 -39.07
C LEU A 18 -1.25 -13.42 -37.99
N LEU A 19 -2.14 -12.47 -38.27
CA LEU A 19 -2.91 -12.14 -39.46
C LEU A 19 -3.23 -10.63 -39.45
N ALA A 20 -3.30 -10.04 -40.63
CA ALA A 20 -3.54 -8.63 -40.85
C ALA A 20 -5.03 -8.30 -41.00
N ALA A 21 -5.40 -7.16 -40.41
CA ALA A 21 -6.19 -6.07 -40.99
C ALA A 21 -7.72 -6.21 -41.21
N CYS A 22 -8.38 -5.24 -40.56
CA CYS A 22 -9.42 -4.34 -41.06
C CYS A 22 -10.88 -4.81 -41.17
N VAL A 23 -11.64 -4.32 -40.20
CA VAL A 23 -13.09 -4.08 -40.20
C VAL A 23 -13.43 -2.92 -41.16
N ASN A 24 -14.34 -3.15 -42.11
CA ASN A 24 -15.56 -2.35 -42.33
C ASN A 24 -16.36 -2.83 -43.55
N ASN A 25 -17.64 -3.14 -43.29
CA ASN A 25 -18.83 -2.98 -44.13
C ASN A 25 -18.84 -3.53 -45.57
N VAL A 26 -19.59 -4.63 -45.79
CA VAL A 26 -20.64 -4.71 -46.82
C VAL A 26 -21.78 -5.58 -46.28
N ASP A 27 -23.00 -5.08 -46.41
CA ASP A 27 -24.27 -5.76 -46.14
C ASP A 27 -24.78 -6.45 -47.43
N GLU A 28 -25.56 -7.52 -47.25
CA GLU A 28 -26.56 -8.11 -48.18
C GLU A 28 -26.16 -9.14 -49.28
N ASN A 29 -26.75 -10.35 -49.10
CA ASN A 29 -27.34 -11.28 -50.09
C ASN A 29 -26.50 -11.85 -51.25
N ALA A 30 -26.21 -13.15 -51.15
CA ALA A 30 -26.47 -14.11 -52.23
C ALA A 30 -26.56 -15.53 -51.64
N ASP A 31 -27.65 -16.21 -52.00
CA ASP A 31 -28.02 -17.58 -51.63
C ASP A 31 -26.96 -18.61 -52.02
N ASP A 32 -26.77 -19.65 -51.18
CA ASP A 32 -26.12 -20.90 -51.58
C ASP A 32 -27.00 -22.09 -51.14
N ASP A 33 -28.03 -22.34 -51.96
CA ASP A 33 -28.66 -23.65 -52.06
C ASP A 33 -27.66 -24.58 -52.77
N THR A 34 -27.22 -25.66 -52.10
CA THR A 34 -27.48 -27.05 -52.54
C THR A 34 -26.57 -28.08 -51.83
N ASN A 35 -27.23 -29.03 -51.18
CA ASN A 35 -26.96 -30.48 -51.24
C ASN A 35 -25.58 -31.00 -50.77
N SER A 36 -25.58 -31.61 -49.58
CA SER A 36 -24.45 -32.42 -49.08
C SER A 36 -24.39 -33.78 -49.79
N GLY A 37 -24.01 -33.77 -51.07
CA GLY A 37 -23.35 -34.90 -51.74
C GLY A 37 -21.85 -34.78 -51.53
N GLY A 38 -21.15 -35.92 -51.34
CA GLY A 38 -19.75 -35.99 -50.92
C GLY A 38 -18.81 -34.97 -51.56
N MET A 39 -17.87 -34.45 -50.75
CA MET A 39 -16.88 -33.46 -51.15
C MET A 39 -16.13 -33.83 -52.44
N CYS A 40 -16.60 -33.31 -53.58
CA CYS A 40 -15.92 -33.44 -54.87
C CYS A 40 -14.93 -32.26 -55.00
N MET A 41 -13.63 -32.53 -55.14
CA MET A 41 -12.66 -31.47 -55.46
C MET A 41 -12.62 -31.23 -56.97
N LEU A 42 -12.60 -29.95 -57.38
CA LEU A 42 -12.54 -29.57 -58.80
C LEU A 42 -11.38 -30.26 -59.52
N GLY A 43 -11.70 -30.94 -60.62
CA GLY A 43 -10.74 -31.67 -61.44
C GLY A 43 -10.54 -33.15 -61.11
N GLU A 44 -11.13 -33.70 -60.04
CA GLU A 44 -11.08 -35.15 -59.74
C GLU A 44 -12.08 -35.97 -60.57
N GLN A 45 -11.91 -37.30 -60.59
CA GLN A 45 -12.78 -38.19 -61.37
C GLN A 45 -14.25 -38.05 -60.93
N ASN A 46 -15.15 -37.84 -61.89
CA ASN A 46 -16.58 -37.56 -61.71
C ASN A 46 -16.91 -36.22 -61.02
N CYS A 47 -15.95 -35.30 -60.94
CA CYS A 47 -16.14 -33.94 -60.44
C CYS A 47 -16.10 -32.90 -61.57
N GLU A 48 -16.60 -31.70 -61.30
CA GLU A 48 -16.57 -30.60 -62.25
C GLU A 48 -15.14 -30.26 -62.69
N CYS A 49 -14.99 -29.94 -63.97
CA CYS A 49 -13.70 -29.54 -64.52
C CYS A 49 -13.25 -28.22 -63.91
N ASN A 50 -11.97 -28.15 -63.54
CA ASN A 50 -11.37 -26.90 -63.13
C ASN A 50 -10.98 -26.08 -64.37
N ASN A 51 -11.89 -25.20 -64.82
CA ASN A 51 -11.69 -24.32 -65.96
C ASN A 51 -11.28 -25.08 -67.26
N GLY A 52 -11.92 -26.24 -67.48
CA GLY A 52 -11.66 -27.12 -68.61
C GLY A 52 -10.49 -28.09 -68.45
N GLN A 53 -9.85 -28.15 -67.27
CA GLN A 53 -8.74 -29.06 -66.97
C GLN A 53 -9.09 -30.03 -65.83
N CYS A 54 -8.50 -31.23 -65.89
CA CYS A 54 -8.68 -32.31 -64.90
C CYS A 54 -7.34 -32.71 -64.29
N LEU A 55 -7.39 -33.33 -63.11
CA LEU A 55 -6.23 -33.82 -62.38
C LEU A 55 -5.80 -35.19 -62.92
N GLY A 56 -4.49 -35.40 -63.02
CA GLY A 56 -3.93 -36.65 -63.54
C GLY A 56 -4.12 -36.82 -65.05
N ASP A 57 -4.43 -38.06 -65.47
CA ASP A 57 -4.59 -38.44 -66.89
C ASP A 57 -6.06 -38.37 -67.37
N LEU A 58 -6.91 -37.63 -66.65
CA LEU A 58 -8.35 -37.48 -66.96
C LEU A 58 -8.59 -36.40 -68.01
N GLU A 59 -9.68 -36.51 -68.76
CA GLU A 59 -10.12 -35.51 -69.74
C GLU A 59 -11.44 -34.86 -69.34
N CYS A 60 -11.56 -33.56 -69.60
CA CYS A 60 -12.78 -32.80 -69.35
C CYS A 60 -13.76 -33.00 -70.51
N ILE A 61 -14.83 -33.74 -70.27
CA ILE A 61 -15.88 -33.99 -71.25
C ILE A 61 -17.20 -33.47 -70.68
N ASN A 62 -17.81 -32.52 -71.38
CA ASN A 62 -19.09 -31.89 -71.00
C ASN A 62 -19.13 -31.35 -69.55
N GLY A 63 -18.00 -30.84 -69.05
CA GLY A 63 -17.93 -30.20 -67.73
C GLY A 63 -17.55 -31.15 -66.58
N LEU A 64 -17.36 -32.44 -66.84
CA LEU A 64 -16.95 -33.45 -65.87
C LEU A 64 -15.61 -34.10 -66.25
N CYS A 65 -14.81 -34.44 -65.25
CA CYS A 65 -13.52 -35.09 -65.43
C CYS A 65 -13.66 -36.62 -65.46
N VAL A 66 -13.39 -37.23 -66.61
CA VAL A 66 -13.57 -38.67 -66.83
C VAL A 66 -12.29 -39.33 -67.35
N ASN A 67 -12.21 -40.65 -67.21
CA ASN A 67 -11.04 -41.40 -67.65
C ASN A 67 -11.13 -41.66 -69.17
N PRO A 68 -10.24 -41.08 -70.01
CA PRO A 68 -10.30 -41.28 -71.46
C PRO A 68 -9.88 -42.71 -71.89
N ASN A 69 -9.27 -43.49 -70.99
CA ASN A 69 -8.75 -44.84 -71.27
C ASN A 69 -9.70 -45.97 -70.84
N CYS A 70 -10.93 -45.65 -70.44
CA CYS A 70 -11.93 -46.66 -70.14
C CYS A 70 -12.75 -47.04 -71.39
N THR A 71 -13.60 -48.07 -71.27
CA THR A 71 -14.35 -48.58 -72.44
C THR A 71 -15.58 -47.70 -72.65
N PRO A 72 -15.79 -47.09 -73.85
CA PRO A 72 -16.97 -46.28 -74.10
C PRO A 72 -18.26 -47.05 -73.80
N GLY A 73 -19.16 -46.43 -73.03
CA GLY A 73 -20.39 -47.03 -72.55
C GLY A 73 -20.32 -47.66 -71.14
N SER A 74 -19.15 -47.86 -70.52
CA SER A 74 -19.08 -48.34 -69.12
C SER A 74 -19.35 -47.22 -68.11
N GLU A 75 -19.60 -47.58 -66.85
CA GLU A 75 -19.81 -46.63 -65.74
C GLU A 75 -18.65 -45.63 -65.65
N ASP A 76 -18.98 -44.35 -65.50
CA ASP A 76 -18.06 -43.20 -65.43
C ASP A 76 -17.23 -42.93 -66.69
N CYS A 77 -17.70 -43.44 -67.84
CA CYS A 77 -17.05 -43.28 -69.14
C CYS A 77 -17.93 -42.55 -70.14
N PRO A 78 -17.34 -41.98 -71.21
CA PRO A 78 -18.10 -41.39 -72.29
C PRO A 78 -19.09 -42.39 -72.90
N CYS A 79 -20.26 -41.91 -73.28
CA CYS A 79 -21.27 -42.75 -73.93
C CYS A 79 -20.77 -43.32 -75.27
N ALA A 80 -21.22 -44.51 -75.62
CA ALA A 80 -20.93 -45.11 -76.91
C ALA A 80 -21.80 -44.47 -78.02
N ASP A 81 -21.44 -44.69 -79.29
CA ASP A 81 -22.09 -44.08 -80.47
C ASP A 81 -23.63 -44.09 -80.40
N GLY A 82 -24.21 -42.93 -80.09
CA GLY A 82 -25.66 -42.72 -80.02
C GLY A 82 -26.29 -42.68 -78.62
N ASP A 83 -25.59 -42.18 -77.61
CA ASP A 83 -26.06 -42.03 -76.22
C ASP A 83 -26.42 -43.35 -75.52
N LEU A 84 -25.74 -44.44 -75.90
CA LEU A 84 -25.96 -45.77 -75.33
C LEU A 84 -24.87 -46.13 -74.32
N CYS A 85 -25.28 -46.70 -73.19
CA CYS A 85 -24.40 -47.25 -72.16
C CYS A 85 -24.54 -48.77 -72.07
N LEU A 86 -23.51 -49.43 -71.55
CA LEU A 86 -23.45 -50.88 -71.36
C LEU A 86 -24.23 -51.26 -70.09
N GLY A 87 -25.08 -52.28 -70.19
CA GLY A 87 -25.90 -52.73 -69.04
C GLY A 87 -27.11 -51.83 -68.81
N ASP A 88 -27.43 -51.59 -67.55
CA ASP A 88 -28.62 -50.82 -67.13
C ASP A 88 -28.33 -49.32 -66.94
N LEU A 89 -27.12 -48.86 -67.30
CA LEU A 89 -26.64 -47.48 -67.18
C LEU A 89 -27.36 -46.53 -68.16
N GLU A 90 -27.49 -45.26 -67.78
CA GLU A 90 -28.11 -44.21 -68.60
C GLU A 90 -27.07 -43.16 -69.02
N CYS A 91 -27.15 -42.71 -70.28
CA CYS A 91 -26.29 -41.65 -70.79
C CYS A 91 -26.87 -40.29 -70.38
N SER A 92 -26.22 -39.62 -69.42
CA SER A 92 -26.58 -38.28 -68.98
C SER A 92 -25.42 -37.33 -69.27
N ASN A 93 -25.68 -36.28 -70.07
CA ASN A 93 -24.68 -35.30 -70.49
C ASN A 93 -23.39 -35.90 -71.11
N GLY A 94 -23.53 -37.02 -71.84
CA GLY A 94 -22.43 -37.67 -72.57
C GLY A 94 -21.57 -38.61 -71.72
N ILE A 95 -21.98 -38.90 -70.48
CA ILE A 95 -21.32 -39.86 -69.57
C ILE A 95 -22.33 -40.93 -69.15
N CYS A 96 -21.87 -42.17 -69.04
CA CYS A 96 -22.66 -43.30 -68.57
C CYS A 96 -22.66 -43.39 -67.06
N LEU A 97 -23.80 -43.07 -66.46
CA LEU A 97 -24.02 -43.15 -65.02
C LEU A 97 -25.01 -44.28 -64.72
N PRO A 98 -25.00 -44.84 -63.50
CA PRO A 98 -26.12 -45.65 -63.04
C PRO A 98 -27.44 -44.92 -63.33
N PRO A 99 -28.49 -45.64 -63.76
CA PRO A 99 -29.79 -45.02 -64.02
C PRO A 99 -30.14 -44.21 -62.79
N GLY A 100 -30.47 -42.93 -62.99
CA GLY A 100 -30.62 -41.95 -61.92
C GLY A 100 -31.49 -42.52 -60.84
N ASN A 101 -30.86 -43.00 -59.77
CA ASN A 101 -31.61 -43.67 -58.75
C ASN A 101 -32.28 -42.54 -57.97
N ASP A 102 -33.60 -42.59 -57.95
CA ASP A 102 -34.40 -42.24 -56.79
C ASP A 102 -33.94 -43.07 -55.54
N ASP A 103 -32.62 -43.24 -55.32
CA ASP A 103 -32.01 -43.72 -54.08
C ASP A 103 -31.97 -42.55 -53.10
N CYS A 104 -33.12 -41.90 -52.94
CA CYS A 104 -33.35 -41.15 -51.74
C CYS A 104 -33.37 -42.19 -50.64
N ALA A 105 -32.26 -42.30 -49.89
CA ALA A 105 -32.15 -43.21 -48.77
C ALA A 105 -33.31 -42.87 -47.83
N PRO A 106 -34.26 -43.80 -47.62
CA PRO A 106 -35.39 -43.49 -46.76
C PRO A 106 -34.90 -43.30 -45.34
N MET A 107 -35.45 -42.30 -44.64
CA MET A 107 -35.07 -41.98 -43.25
C MET A 107 -33.58 -41.58 -43.10
N ALA A 108 -33.06 -40.81 -44.05
CA ALA A 108 -31.67 -40.32 -44.00
C ALA A 108 -31.48 -39.27 -42.89
N GLU A 109 -32.46 -38.38 -42.71
CA GLU A 109 -32.40 -37.27 -41.76
C GLU A 109 -33.75 -37.13 -41.03
N PHE A 110 -33.81 -36.31 -39.99
CA PHE A 110 -35.04 -36.01 -39.28
C PHE A 110 -35.04 -34.58 -38.76
N HIS A 111 -36.12 -33.85 -39.06
CA HIS A 111 -36.27 -32.41 -38.80
C HIS A 111 -37.64 -32.10 -38.21
N CYS A 112 -37.76 -30.95 -37.56
CA CYS A 112 -39.00 -30.45 -36.99
C CYS A 112 -39.95 -29.89 -38.05
N VAL A 113 -41.16 -30.44 -38.13
CA VAL A 113 -42.26 -29.89 -38.94
C VAL A 113 -43.52 -29.81 -38.08
N ASP A 114 -44.12 -28.62 -38.00
CA ASP A 114 -45.35 -28.35 -37.25
C ASP A 114 -45.34 -28.83 -35.79
N GLY A 115 -44.16 -28.76 -35.15
CA GLY A 115 -44.00 -29.13 -33.74
C GLY A 115 -43.79 -30.62 -33.49
N ALA A 116 -43.60 -31.44 -34.52
CA ALA A 116 -43.28 -32.86 -34.42
C ALA A 116 -42.04 -33.21 -35.27
N VAL A 117 -41.37 -34.32 -34.94
CA VAL A 117 -40.19 -34.79 -35.66
C VAL A 117 -40.62 -35.70 -36.82
N TYR A 118 -40.23 -35.36 -38.04
CA TYR A 118 -40.47 -36.17 -39.23
C TYR A 118 -39.16 -36.70 -39.82
N TRP A 119 -39.21 -37.89 -40.41
CA TRP A 119 -38.12 -38.39 -41.24
C TRP A 119 -38.08 -37.64 -42.57
N PHE A 120 -36.87 -37.47 -43.10
CA PHE A 120 -36.62 -36.99 -44.44
C PHE A 120 -35.74 -38.00 -45.17
N ASP A 121 -36.00 -38.20 -46.45
CA ASP A 121 -35.08 -38.97 -47.29
C ASP A 121 -33.83 -38.15 -47.62
N SER A 122 -32.79 -38.79 -48.17
CA SER A 122 -31.55 -38.08 -48.54
C SER A 122 -31.71 -37.05 -49.66
N CYS A 123 -32.92 -36.86 -50.17
CA CYS A 123 -33.28 -35.86 -51.17
C CYS A 123 -34.11 -34.72 -50.57
N GLY A 124 -34.38 -34.74 -49.26
CA GLY A 124 -35.11 -33.69 -48.55
C GLY A 124 -36.63 -33.80 -48.63
N SER A 125 -37.19 -34.92 -49.09
CA SER A 125 -38.65 -35.12 -49.04
C SER A 125 -39.09 -35.58 -47.65
N GLN A 126 -40.10 -34.91 -47.11
CA GLN A 126 -40.70 -35.28 -45.81
C GLN A 126 -41.40 -36.64 -45.91
N GLY A 127 -40.96 -37.56 -45.08
CA GLY A 127 -41.46 -38.91 -44.92
C GLY A 127 -42.39 -39.06 -43.70
N ALA A 128 -42.34 -40.24 -43.07
CA ALA A 128 -43.22 -40.57 -41.95
C ALA A 128 -42.88 -39.77 -40.68
N LEU A 129 -43.91 -39.55 -39.85
CA LEU A 129 -43.77 -39.05 -38.49
C LEU A 129 -42.84 -39.99 -37.69
N LYS A 130 -41.76 -39.43 -37.13
CA LYS A 130 -40.82 -40.13 -36.26
C LYS A 130 -41.29 -40.06 -34.81
N GLU A 131 -41.64 -38.86 -34.36
CA GLU A 131 -42.06 -38.57 -32.98
C GLU A 131 -43.02 -37.37 -32.98
N ASP A 132 -44.14 -37.47 -32.27
CA ASP A 132 -45.10 -36.38 -32.11
C ASP A 132 -44.84 -35.67 -30.79
N CYS A 133 -44.41 -34.41 -30.80
CA CYS A 133 -44.12 -33.70 -29.56
C CYS A 133 -45.43 -33.22 -28.93
N GLU A 134 -45.62 -33.54 -27.66
CA GLU A 134 -46.87 -33.27 -26.97
C GLU A 134 -47.12 -31.75 -26.84
N THR A 135 -48.23 -31.30 -27.45
CA THR A 135 -48.56 -29.88 -27.57
C THR A 135 -48.76 -29.25 -26.19
N GLY A 136 -47.86 -28.33 -25.82
CA GLY A 136 -47.92 -27.58 -24.57
C GLY A 136 -47.02 -28.12 -23.44
N THR A 137 -46.42 -29.30 -23.62
CA THR A 137 -45.40 -29.85 -22.69
C THR A 137 -44.04 -30.01 -23.37
N GLN A 138 -44.01 -30.23 -24.69
CA GLN A 138 -42.79 -30.39 -25.47
C GLN A 138 -42.74 -29.46 -26.69
N GLN A 139 -41.53 -29.07 -27.07
CA GLN A 139 -41.16 -28.37 -28.28
C GLN A 139 -40.28 -29.27 -29.13
N CYS A 140 -40.52 -29.31 -30.43
CA CYS A 140 -39.54 -29.86 -31.34
C CYS A 140 -38.39 -28.86 -31.49
N VAL A 141 -37.15 -29.31 -31.32
CA VAL A 141 -35.94 -28.51 -31.55
C VAL A 141 -35.02 -29.22 -32.54
N ASP A 142 -34.64 -28.50 -33.60
CA ASP A 142 -33.58 -28.89 -34.52
C ASP A 142 -32.24 -28.47 -33.90
N MET A 143 -31.42 -29.45 -33.48
CA MET A 143 -30.10 -29.15 -32.91
C MET A 143 -29.04 -28.97 -33.99
N ASN A 144 -29.20 -29.65 -35.13
CA ASN A 144 -28.36 -29.59 -36.33
C ASN A 144 -29.16 -30.10 -37.55
N PHE A 145 -28.64 -29.93 -38.77
CA PHE A 145 -29.26 -30.42 -40.02
C PHE A 145 -29.44 -31.96 -40.12
N THR A 146 -29.10 -32.74 -39.09
CA THR A 146 -29.29 -34.20 -39.07
C THR A 146 -29.90 -34.73 -37.77
N GLU A 147 -30.19 -33.85 -36.80
CA GLU A 147 -30.66 -34.25 -35.46
C GLU A 147 -31.76 -33.33 -34.91
N ALA A 148 -32.95 -33.90 -34.73
CA ALA A 148 -34.13 -33.28 -34.10
C ALA A 148 -34.80 -34.21 -33.07
N TYR A 149 -35.30 -33.63 -31.97
CA TYR A 149 -36.01 -34.35 -30.90
C TYR A 149 -37.03 -33.46 -30.20
N CYS A 150 -37.98 -34.10 -29.51
CA CYS A 150 -38.91 -33.42 -28.63
C CYS A 150 -38.22 -33.10 -27.28
N VAL A 151 -38.07 -31.82 -26.97
CA VAL A 151 -37.62 -31.33 -25.65
C VAL A 151 -38.79 -30.76 -24.88
N PRO A 152 -38.81 -30.83 -23.54
CA PRO A 152 -39.79 -30.09 -22.76
C PRO A 152 -39.72 -28.57 -22.98
N LEU A 153 -40.88 -27.90 -23.06
CA LEU A 153 -41.01 -26.46 -23.34
C LEU A 153 -40.53 -25.56 -22.19
N GLU A 154 -40.65 -26.01 -20.95
CA GLU A 154 -40.37 -25.23 -19.73
C GLU A 154 -39.97 -26.19 -18.60
N GLY A 155 -38.66 -26.30 -18.32
CA GLY A 155 -38.13 -26.93 -17.09
C GLY A 155 -38.26 -28.46 -16.98
N CYS A 156 -37.47 -29.02 -16.06
CA CYS A 156 -37.62 -30.39 -15.56
C CYS A 156 -39.10 -30.60 -15.14
N PRO A 157 -39.89 -31.47 -15.80
CA PRO A 157 -41.35 -31.36 -15.71
C PRO A 157 -42.06 -32.57 -15.08
N ASP A 158 -41.35 -33.59 -14.59
CA ASP A 158 -42.01 -34.75 -13.98
C ASP A 158 -41.97 -34.73 -12.44
N GLY A 159 -41.20 -33.80 -11.86
CA GLY A 159 -41.12 -33.60 -10.41
C GLY A 159 -40.39 -34.74 -9.70
N MET A 160 -39.68 -35.60 -10.43
CA MET A 160 -38.73 -36.58 -9.91
C MET A 160 -37.40 -36.50 -10.67
N ILE A 161 -36.30 -36.88 -10.01
CA ILE A 161 -35.00 -36.98 -10.71
C ILE A 161 -34.99 -38.26 -11.56
N GLY A 162 -35.00 -38.10 -12.88
CA GLY A 162 -35.01 -39.17 -13.87
C GLY A 162 -33.61 -39.67 -14.29
N PRO A 163 -33.53 -40.75 -15.10
CA PRO A 163 -32.26 -41.23 -15.65
C PRO A 163 -31.62 -40.17 -16.57
N GLY A 164 -30.45 -39.66 -16.17
CA GLY A 164 -29.70 -38.65 -16.93
C GLY A 164 -29.87 -37.21 -16.44
N GLU A 165 -30.69 -37.00 -15.40
CA GLU A 165 -30.86 -35.72 -14.74
C GLU A 165 -30.01 -35.68 -13.46
N ASP A 166 -29.38 -34.54 -13.19
CA ASP A 166 -28.65 -34.29 -11.95
C ASP A 166 -29.58 -33.80 -10.82
N CYS A 167 -30.65 -33.10 -11.19
CA CYS A 167 -31.60 -32.46 -10.27
C CYS A 167 -32.94 -32.16 -10.96
N GLU A 168 -33.98 -31.83 -10.17
CA GLU A 168 -35.34 -31.52 -10.62
C GLU A 168 -35.91 -30.35 -9.80
N GLY A 169 -35.93 -29.16 -10.39
CA GLY A 169 -36.41 -27.94 -9.74
C GLY A 169 -35.69 -27.63 -8.42
N ALA A 170 -36.38 -27.86 -7.29
CA ALA A 170 -35.80 -27.71 -5.94
C ALA A 170 -35.28 -29.02 -5.34
N ASP A 171 -35.56 -30.17 -5.96
CA ASP A 171 -34.98 -31.46 -5.60
C ASP A 171 -33.59 -31.58 -6.20
N LEU A 172 -32.56 -31.41 -5.37
CA LEU A 172 -31.16 -31.50 -5.77
C LEU A 172 -30.59 -32.90 -5.58
N GLY A 173 -31.43 -33.92 -5.34
CA GLY A 173 -30.97 -35.30 -5.17
C GLY A 173 -30.10 -35.51 -3.92
N GLY A 174 -30.27 -34.64 -2.92
CA GLY A 174 -29.43 -34.59 -1.72
C GLY A 174 -28.04 -33.99 -1.94
N GLN A 175 -27.75 -33.46 -3.13
CA GLN A 175 -26.52 -32.71 -3.38
C GLN A 175 -26.60 -31.29 -2.84
N SER A 176 -25.45 -30.73 -2.51
CA SER A 176 -25.23 -29.35 -2.14
C SER A 176 -23.93 -28.86 -2.75
N CYS A 177 -23.67 -27.55 -2.70
CA CYS A 177 -22.36 -27.02 -3.11
C CYS A 177 -21.21 -27.77 -2.40
N GLN A 178 -21.37 -28.08 -1.10
CA GLN A 178 -20.36 -28.84 -0.34
C GLN A 178 -20.17 -30.28 -0.82
N SER A 179 -21.24 -30.98 -1.24
CA SER A 179 -21.08 -32.35 -1.75
C SER A 179 -20.43 -32.40 -3.13
N LEU A 180 -20.49 -31.28 -3.88
CA LEU A 180 -19.83 -31.09 -5.17
C LEU A 180 -18.41 -30.53 -5.07
N GLY A 181 -17.89 -30.29 -3.85
CA GLY A 181 -16.51 -29.84 -3.62
C GLY A 181 -16.32 -28.33 -3.45
N TYR A 182 -17.40 -27.56 -3.37
CA TYR A 182 -17.37 -26.13 -3.05
C TYR A 182 -17.42 -25.90 -1.53
N ALA A 183 -17.08 -24.70 -1.06
CA ALA A 183 -17.12 -24.37 0.36
C ALA A 183 -18.55 -24.25 0.91
N GLY A 184 -19.46 -23.75 0.07
CA GLY A 184 -20.83 -23.45 0.44
C GLY A 184 -21.56 -22.72 -0.67
N GLY A 185 -22.61 -21.98 -0.30
CA GLY A 185 -23.50 -21.29 -1.25
C GLY A 185 -24.78 -22.07 -1.50
N GLN A 186 -25.54 -21.61 -2.49
CA GLN A 186 -26.81 -22.19 -2.88
C GLN A 186 -26.65 -22.88 -4.23
N LEU A 187 -26.74 -24.21 -4.21
CA LEU A 187 -26.83 -25.01 -5.43
C LEU A 187 -28.25 -24.89 -5.98
N SER A 188 -28.37 -24.64 -7.28
CA SER A 188 -29.66 -24.64 -7.99
C SER A 188 -29.67 -25.69 -9.09
N CYS A 189 -30.85 -25.97 -9.62
CA CYS A 189 -31.01 -26.76 -10.84
C CYS A 189 -31.24 -25.81 -12.01
N THR A 190 -30.53 -26.02 -13.12
CA THR A 190 -30.82 -25.30 -14.37
C THR A 190 -32.10 -25.83 -15.01
N ASN A 191 -32.64 -25.09 -15.98
CA ASN A 191 -33.76 -25.58 -16.81
C ASN A 191 -33.41 -26.79 -17.68
N TRP A 192 -32.15 -27.22 -17.67
CA TRP A 192 -31.63 -28.39 -18.39
C TRP A 192 -31.39 -29.59 -17.46
N CYS A 193 -31.92 -29.56 -16.24
CA CYS A 193 -31.79 -30.63 -15.24
C CYS A 193 -30.34 -30.98 -14.89
N THR A 194 -29.45 -29.98 -14.98
CA THR A 194 -28.05 -30.03 -14.55
C THR A 194 -27.83 -29.12 -13.36
N PHE A 195 -26.83 -29.43 -12.54
CA PHE A 195 -26.45 -28.56 -11.41
C PHE A 195 -25.98 -27.19 -11.89
N ASP A 196 -26.58 -26.14 -11.35
CA ASP A 196 -26.11 -24.77 -11.45
C ASP A 196 -25.24 -24.42 -10.25
N THR A 197 -23.92 -24.43 -10.46
CA THR A 197 -22.94 -24.10 -9.42
C THR A 197 -22.60 -22.62 -9.36
N SER A 198 -23.27 -21.75 -10.13
CA SER A 198 -22.98 -20.30 -10.12
C SER A 198 -23.29 -19.63 -8.78
N GLY A 199 -24.20 -20.21 -8.00
CA GLY A 199 -24.48 -19.81 -6.62
C GLY A 199 -23.58 -20.45 -5.57
N CYS A 200 -22.65 -21.32 -5.96
CA CYS A 200 -21.68 -21.96 -5.07
C CYS A 200 -20.45 -21.08 -4.89
N SER A 201 -19.96 -21.01 -3.65
CA SER A 201 -18.73 -20.32 -3.31
C SER A 201 -17.58 -21.31 -3.25
N THR A 202 -16.49 -21.01 -3.95
CA THR A 202 -15.22 -21.74 -3.79
C THR A 202 -14.54 -21.38 -2.46
N CYS A 203 -14.83 -20.18 -1.94
CA CYS A 203 -14.17 -19.62 -0.79
C CYS A 203 -14.53 -20.28 0.53
N GLY A 204 -13.53 -20.83 1.23
CA GLY A 204 -13.68 -21.53 2.49
C GLY A 204 -13.69 -23.05 2.34
N ASN A 205 -13.25 -23.59 1.19
CA ASN A 205 -13.15 -25.04 0.95
C ASN A 205 -11.81 -25.60 1.43
N GLY A 206 -10.91 -24.74 1.91
CA GLY A 206 -9.57 -25.07 2.40
C GLY A 206 -8.53 -25.28 1.31
N VAL A 207 -8.82 -24.92 0.05
CA VAL A 207 -7.93 -25.03 -1.11
C VAL A 207 -8.04 -23.78 -1.96
N VAL A 208 -6.96 -23.01 -2.04
CA VAL A 208 -6.95 -21.76 -2.81
C VAL A 208 -7.11 -22.01 -4.32
N ASP A 209 -8.19 -21.50 -4.91
CA ASP A 209 -8.32 -21.39 -6.35
C ASP A 209 -7.62 -20.12 -6.85
N ALA A 210 -6.35 -20.25 -7.24
CA ALA A 210 -5.51 -19.11 -7.64
C ALA A 210 -6.06 -18.27 -8.82
N ALA A 211 -7.09 -18.74 -9.54
CA ALA A 211 -7.76 -17.93 -10.56
C ALA A 211 -8.73 -16.89 -9.96
N ASN A 212 -9.26 -17.14 -8.75
CA ASN A 212 -10.38 -16.39 -8.16
C ASN A 212 -10.17 -16.00 -6.68
N GLU A 213 -9.18 -16.57 -6.00
CA GLU A 213 -8.96 -16.41 -4.55
C GLU A 213 -7.52 -15.99 -4.25
N ASP A 214 -7.36 -15.04 -3.34
CA ASP A 214 -6.07 -14.65 -2.81
C ASP A 214 -5.60 -15.62 -1.72
N CYS A 215 -6.53 -16.19 -0.96
CA CYS A 215 -6.33 -17.12 0.15
C CYS A 215 -7.60 -17.95 0.39
N ASP A 216 -7.54 -19.00 1.21
CA ASP A 216 -8.72 -19.75 1.67
C ASP A 216 -8.54 -20.16 3.13
N GLY A 217 -9.36 -19.58 4.01
CA GLY A 217 -9.37 -19.90 5.43
C GLY A 217 -8.00 -19.64 6.08
N THR A 218 -7.26 -20.70 6.40
CA THR A 218 -5.90 -20.60 6.95
C THR A 218 -4.79 -20.74 5.90
N ASP A 219 -5.14 -21.14 4.68
CA ASP A 219 -4.18 -21.21 3.57
C ASP A 219 -4.00 -19.82 2.95
N LEU A 220 -2.94 -19.14 3.38
CA LEU A 220 -2.56 -17.81 2.89
C LEU A 220 -1.54 -17.90 1.74
N GLN A 221 -1.31 -19.08 1.15
CA GLN A 221 -0.28 -19.31 0.13
C GLN A 221 1.14 -18.87 0.54
N GLY A 222 1.42 -18.87 1.85
CA GLY A 222 2.69 -18.37 2.41
C GLY A 222 2.81 -16.85 2.46
N ALA A 223 1.77 -16.10 2.12
CA ALA A 223 1.72 -14.66 2.33
C ALA A 223 1.67 -14.32 3.83
N SER A 224 2.13 -13.12 4.15
CA SER A 224 2.18 -12.55 5.49
C SER A 224 2.01 -11.03 5.39
N CYS A 225 1.85 -10.33 6.51
CA CYS A 225 1.82 -8.87 6.51
C CYS A 225 3.07 -8.26 5.83
N GLN A 226 4.22 -8.93 5.96
CA GLN A 226 5.48 -8.55 5.31
C GLN A 226 5.44 -8.64 3.78
N SER A 227 4.57 -9.49 3.21
CA SER A 227 4.33 -9.56 1.76
C SER A 227 3.70 -8.27 1.22
N PHE A 228 3.06 -7.48 2.09
CA PHE A 228 2.35 -6.23 1.75
C PHE A 228 3.04 -4.98 2.30
N ASN A 229 4.31 -5.09 2.69
CA ASN A 229 5.13 -4.03 3.31
C ASN A 229 4.68 -3.59 4.72
N TYR A 230 3.97 -4.44 5.45
CA TYR A 230 3.73 -4.25 6.88
C TYR A 230 4.77 -5.04 7.68
N GLU A 231 5.29 -4.46 8.75
CA GLU A 231 6.37 -5.10 9.54
C GLU A 231 5.81 -6.04 10.62
N LEU A 232 4.60 -5.75 11.12
CA LEU A 232 3.92 -6.49 12.19
C LEU A 232 2.50 -6.94 11.79
N GLY A 233 1.88 -7.70 12.69
CA GLY A 233 0.51 -8.16 12.55
C GLY A 233 0.38 -9.61 12.12
N GLN A 234 -0.86 -10.09 12.07
CA GLN A 234 -1.20 -11.41 11.56
C GLN A 234 -2.10 -11.24 10.34
N LEU A 235 -1.60 -11.64 9.18
CA LEU A 235 -2.42 -11.71 7.97
C LEU A 235 -3.47 -12.82 8.16
N VAL A 236 -4.73 -12.52 7.82
CA VAL A 236 -5.81 -13.51 7.82
C VAL A 236 -6.55 -13.46 6.48
N CYS A 237 -7.29 -14.52 6.18
CA CYS A 237 -8.14 -14.57 5.01
C CYS A 237 -9.55 -14.07 5.35
N ALA A 238 -10.05 -13.09 4.60
CA ALA A 238 -11.40 -12.59 4.76
C ALA A 238 -12.43 -13.63 4.28
N PRO A 239 -13.72 -13.51 4.69
CA PRO A 239 -14.78 -14.42 4.26
C PRO A 239 -15.08 -14.41 2.75
N ASP A 240 -14.56 -13.44 2.01
CA ASP A 240 -14.64 -13.35 0.55
C ASP A 240 -13.35 -13.81 -0.16
N CYS A 241 -12.43 -14.45 0.58
CA CYS A 241 -11.16 -14.98 0.09
C CYS A 241 -10.20 -13.94 -0.48
N THR A 242 -10.33 -12.70 0.01
CA THR A 242 -9.33 -11.66 -0.12
C THR A 242 -8.43 -11.61 1.11
N TYR A 243 -7.22 -11.08 0.96
CA TYR A 243 -6.34 -10.82 2.09
C TYR A 243 -6.90 -9.72 2.99
N ASP A 244 -7.09 -10.03 4.28
CA ASP A 244 -7.47 -9.03 5.28
C ASP A 244 -6.21 -8.43 5.93
N LEU A 245 -5.95 -7.16 5.60
CA LEU A 245 -4.82 -6.39 6.12
C LEU A 245 -5.16 -5.57 7.37
N SER A 246 -6.38 -5.68 7.91
CA SER A 246 -6.81 -4.85 9.04
C SER A 246 -6.01 -5.09 10.32
N ASP A 247 -5.51 -6.31 10.52
CA ASP A 247 -4.62 -6.68 11.62
C ASP A 247 -3.12 -6.54 11.25
N CYS A 248 -2.80 -6.06 10.05
CA CYS A 248 -1.42 -5.75 9.66
C CYS A 248 -1.05 -4.33 10.10
N GLU A 249 0.06 -4.21 10.83
CA GLU A 249 0.51 -2.95 11.42
C GLU A 249 1.83 -2.50 10.79
N ASP A 250 1.91 -1.20 10.51
CA ASP A 250 3.13 -0.53 10.05
C ASP A 250 3.97 -0.13 11.28
N CYS A 251 5.27 -0.43 11.29
CA CYS A 251 6.14 -0.06 12.40
C CYS A 251 6.57 1.40 12.16
N GLN A 252 5.89 2.31 12.85
CA GLN A 252 6.15 3.76 12.74
C GLN A 252 7.57 4.14 13.16
N CYS A 253 8.24 3.32 13.97
CA CYS A 253 9.61 3.55 14.42
C CYS A 253 10.41 2.25 14.51
N ASN A 254 11.70 2.31 14.16
CA ASN A 254 12.64 1.17 14.23
C ASN A 254 13.71 1.37 15.33
N GLY A 255 13.42 2.22 16.31
CA GLY A 255 14.30 2.57 17.42
C GLY A 255 14.40 4.08 17.64
N GLY A 256 14.71 4.48 18.88
CA GLY A 256 14.79 5.88 19.30
C GLY A 256 14.33 6.06 20.75
N ALA A 257 14.55 7.25 21.32
CA ALA A 257 14.15 7.55 22.70
C ALA A 257 12.62 7.58 22.88
N CYS A 258 11.87 7.76 21.79
CA CYS A 258 10.40 7.78 21.76
C CYS A 258 9.81 6.56 21.03
N CYS A 259 10.47 5.41 21.11
CA CYS A 259 10.07 4.15 20.48
C CYS A 259 10.11 3.01 21.50
N GLU A 260 9.33 3.11 22.59
CA GLU A 260 9.42 2.17 23.72
C GLU A 260 8.93 0.76 23.39
N ASP A 261 7.83 0.65 22.64
CA ASP A 261 7.26 -0.63 22.23
C ASP A 261 7.91 -1.20 20.95
N GLY A 262 8.98 -0.55 20.47
CA GLY A 262 9.74 -0.98 19.31
C GLY A 262 9.06 -0.78 17.96
N CYS A 263 7.81 -0.28 17.92
CA CYS A 263 7.11 0.03 16.67
C CYS A 263 6.22 1.27 16.66
N ASN A 264 5.70 1.72 17.80
CA ASN A 264 4.83 2.89 17.86
C ASN A 264 5.54 4.08 18.49
N PHE A 265 5.26 5.28 17.99
CA PHE A 265 5.76 6.49 18.62
C PHE A 265 5.14 6.65 20.01
N SER A 266 6.01 6.87 21.01
CA SER A 266 5.58 7.16 22.37
C SER A 266 4.75 8.45 22.39
N ASN A 267 3.68 8.44 23.19
CA ASN A 267 2.77 9.58 23.33
C ASN A 267 3.52 10.85 23.77
N ALA A 268 3.03 12.03 23.39
CA ALA A 268 3.62 13.32 23.73
C ALA A 268 3.67 13.66 25.24
N SER A 269 3.09 12.82 26.10
CA SER A 269 3.21 12.89 27.57
C SER A 269 4.38 12.08 28.13
N ILE A 270 5.03 11.26 27.32
CA ILE A 270 6.22 10.49 27.70
C ILE A 270 7.44 11.41 27.66
N GLN A 271 8.19 11.43 28.76
CA GLN A 271 9.42 12.19 28.87
C GLN A 271 10.60 11.32 28.43
N CYS A 272 11.15 11.62 27.26
CA CYS A 272 12.24 10.86 26.65
C CYS A 272 13.62 11.27 27.16
N GLU A 273 13.78 12.50 27.64
CA GLU A 273 15.03 12.97 28.23
C GLU A 273 14.78 13.74 29.53
N GLN A 274 15.51 13.39 30.59
CA GLN A 274 15.28 13.96 31.91
C GLN A 274 15.92 15.33 32.15
N GLN A 275 17.03 15.62 31.45
CA GLN A 275 17.80 16.86 31.61
C GLN A 275 18.16 17.43 30.23
N ALA A 276 17.16 17.53 29.36
CA ALA A 276 17.34 17.98 27.98
C ALA A 276 17.81 19.44 27.88
N ASP A 277 17.49 20.24 28.90
CA ASP A 277 17.90 21.63 28.96
C ASP A 277 18.24 22.03 30.41
N THR A 278 19.24 22.90 30.54
CA THR A 278 19.78 23.37 31.81
C THR A 278 20.01 24.87 31.74
N GLU A 279 19.52 25.60 32.74
CA GLU A 279 19.80 27.02 32.90
C GLU A 279 20.50 27.31 34.22
N TYR A 280 21.35 28.34 34.19
CA TYR A 280 22.09 28.86 35.33
C TYR A 280 21.61 30.26 35.67
N GLY A 281 21.54 30.57 36.97
CA GLY A 281 21.04 31.85 37.44
C GLY A 281 21.35 32.12 38.90
N CYS A 282 20.96 33.33 39.33
CA CYS A 282 21.24 33.85 40.67
C CYS A 282 19.93 34.19 41.40
N PRO A 283 19.09 33.21 41.75
CA PRO A 283 17.77 33.45 42.35
C PRO A 283 17.84 34.15 43.70
N ASN A 284 18.97 34.04 44.42
CA ASN A 284 19.22 34.69 45.71
C ASN A 284 19.86 36.08 45.57
N GLY A 285 20.22 36.50 44.36
CA GLY A 285 20.87 37.77 44.07
C GLY A 285 22.28 37.62 43.49
N THR A 286 22.87 38.74 43.04
CA THR A 286 24.19 38.80 42.38
C THR A 286 25.25 39.46 43.27
N ALA A 287 24.99 39.51 44.57
CA ALA A 287 25.94 40.06 45.52
C ALA A 287 27.07 39.05 45.80
N PRO A 288 28.21 39.50 46.35
CA PRO A 288 29.30 38.59 46.70
C PRO A 288 28.89 37.50 47.70
N GLY A 289 29.40 36.28 47.55
CA GLY A 289 28.99 35.12 48.34
C GLY A 289 27.58 34.59 48.06
N GLU A 290 26.86 35.13 47.06
CA GLU A 290 25.64 34.48 46.57
C GLU A 290 26.01 33.37 45.58
N ASP A 291 25.47 32.17 45.80
CA ASP A 291 25.77 30.98 45.02
C ASP A 291 25.16 30.99 43.61
N VAL A 292 25.83 30.36 42.65
CA VAL A 292 25.25 30.02 41.35
C VAL A 292 24.26 28.89 41.56
N SER A 293 23.04 29.08 41.07
CA SER A 293 22.03 28.02 41.06
C SER A 293 21.83 27.51 39.63
N MET A 294 21.51 26.22 39.51
CA MET A 294 21.10 25.60 38.25
C MET A 294 19.72 24.96 38.40
N ARG A 295 18.99 24.84 37.30
CA ARG A 295 17.80 23.99 37.21
C ARG A 295 17.72 23.37 35.82
N SER A 296 17.10 22.21 35.75
CA SER A 296 16.91 21.47 34.50
C SER A 296 15.43 21.25 34.21
N ARG A 297 15.13 20.96 32.94
CA ARG A 297 13.83 20.50 32.50
C ARG A 297 14.00 19.34 31.52
N GLY A 298 13.00 18.47 31.51
CA GLY A 298 12.94 17.38 30.55
C GLY A 298 12.43 17.81 29.19
N GLN A 299 12.65 16.95 28.20
CA GLN A 299 12.00 17.01 26.90
C GLN A 299 11.09 15.81 26.74
N PHE A 300 9.93 16.06 26.14
CA PHE A 300 8.91 15.05 25.90
C PHE A 300 8.99 14.55 24.46
N CYS A 301 8.37 13.40 24.21
CA CYS A 301 8.16 12.91 22.86
C CYS A 301 7.22 13.84 22.08
N SER A 302 7.31 13.81 20.75
CA SER A 302 6.37 14.55 19.89
C SER A 302 5.05 13.80 19.67
N GLY A 303 5.06 12.47 19.82
CA GLY A 303 3.96 11.59 19.43
C GLY A 303 3.94 11.22 17.94
N SER A 304 4.94 11.68 17.17
CA SER A 304 4.99 11.47 15.71
C SER A 304 6.41 11.22 15.19
N SER A 305 7.36 10.98 16.09
CA SER A 305 8.78 10.79 15.77
C SER A 305 9.43 9.90 16.82
N ALA A 306 10.45 9.16 16.41
CA ALA A 306 11.26 8.33 17.31
C ALA A 306 12.30 9.16 18.08
N ASP A 307 12.57 10.39 17.62
CA ASP A 307 13.51 11.32 18.24
C ASP A 307 12.85 12.09 19.40
N CYS A 308 13.66 12.48 20.39
CA CYS A 308 13.21 13.26 21.54
C CYS A 308 13.10 14.75 21.19
N GLU A 309 12.16 15.10 20.31
CA GLU A 309 12.03 16.46 19.76
C GLU A 309 10.73 17.17 20.14
N GLY A 310 9.98 16.63 21.10
CA GLY A 310 8.75 17.24 21.59
C GLY A 310 9.01 18.46 22.48
N ASN A 311 7.94 18.92 23.12
CA ASN A 311 7.98 20.13 23.94
C ASN A 311 8.82 19.92 25.20
N PHE A 312 9.47 20.99 25.65
CA PHE A 312 10.12 21.01 26.95
C PHE A 312 9.11 21.08 28.10
N GLY A 313 9.42 20.38 29.18
CA GLY A 313 8.68 20.44 30.43
C GLY A 313 8.83 21.76 31.17
N SER A 314 8.17 21.82 32.33
CA SER A 314 8.41 22.90 33.29
C SER A 314 9.81 22.79 33.86
N TRP A 315 10.43 23.94 34.13
CA TRP A 315 11.66 23.99 34.89
C TRP A 315 11.48 23.39 36.29
N GLY A 316 12.44 22.54 36.68
CA GLY A 316 12.56 22.06 38.04
C GLY A 316 12.88 23.18 39.04
N PRO A 317 12.95 22.87 40.34
CA PRO A 317 13.39 23.82 41.35
C PRO A 317 14.87 24.19 41.14
N TRP A 318 15.24 25.39 41.57
CA TRP A 318 16.65 25.79 41.66
C TRP A 318 17.41 24.88 42.63
N GLN A 319 18.56 24.42 42.20
CA GLN A 319 19.52 23.63 42.97
C GLN A 319 20.87 24.35 42.98
N LEU A 320 21.71 24.06 43.96
CA LEU A 320 23.08 24.59 44.00
C LEU A 320 23.85 24.11 42.77
N GLY A 321 24.34 25.05 41.96
CA GLY A 321 25.20 24.79 40.81
C GLY A 321 26.68 24.94 41.17
N ASP A 322 27.04 26.09 41.72
CA ASP A 322 28.38 26.38 42.22
C ASP A 322 28.29 27.19 43.52
N SER A 323 29.12 26.85 44.50
CA SER A 323 29.12 27.53 45.80
C SER A 323 30.14 28.64 45.78
N CYS A 324 29.67 29.89 45.87
CA CYS A 324 30.53 31.04 45.74
C CYS A 324 31.16 31.38 47.08
N ASP A 325 32.49 31.49 47.08
CA ASP A 325 33.19 32.04 48.23
C ASP A 325 32.81 33.52 48.43
N TRP A 326 33.14 34.04 49.61
CA TRP A 326 32.82 35.42 49.98
C TRP A 326 33.49 36.48 49.06
N ASP A 327 34.55 36.12 48.33
CA ASP A 327 35.23 36.91 47.29
C ASP A 327 34.88 36.49 45.86
N GLU A 328 33.73 35.84 45.69
CA GLU A 328 33.15 35.50 44.41
C GLU A 328 31.69 35.97 44.35
N TYR A 329 31.10 36.06 43.16
CA TYR A 329 29.70 36.44 42.99
C TYR A 329 29.06 35.65 41.84
N CYS A 330 27.74 35.46 41.93
CA CYS A 330 26.94 34.88 40.87
C CYS A 330 26.62 35.91 39.77
N THR A 331 26.73 35.49 38.51
CA THR A 331 26.27 36.24 37.34
C THR A 331 25.19 35.42 36.60
N PRO A 332 24.02 36.00 36.27
CA PRO A 332 22.97 35.24 35.57
C PRO A 332 23.45 34.67 34.24
N GLY A 333 23.24 33.37 34.03
CA GLY A 333 23.69 32.64 32.84
C GLY A 333 25.06 31.99 32.95
N ASP A 334 25.89 32.37 33.92
CA ASP A 334 27.20 31.75 34.15
C ASP A 334 27.05 30.47 34.98
N SER A 335 27.79 29.42 34.60
CA SER A 335 27.77 28.12 35.28
C SER A 335 28.68 28.04 36.51
N THR A 336 29.53 29.05 36.72
CA THR A 336 30.53 29.08 37.78
C THR A 336 30.59 30.45 38.42
N CYS A 337 31.03 30.49 39.68
CA CYS A 337 31.22 31.73 40.40
C CYS A 337 32.28 32.61 39.72
N ASN A 338 32.03 33.92 39.72
CA ASN A 338 32.96 34.89 39.17
C ASN A 338 33.78 35.51 40.29
N ALA A 339 35.11 35.48 40.16
CA ALA A 339 35.98 36.14 41.13
C ALA A 339 35.79 37.66 41.11
N CYS A 340 35.82 38.27 42.28
CA CYS A 340 35.79 39.72 42.41
C CYS A 340 37.07 40.35 41.84
N SER A 341 36.95 41.19 40.80
CA SER A 341 38.09 41.81 40.11
C SER A 341 39.00 42.67 41.01
N TYR A 342 38.50 43.12 42.16
CA TYR A 342 39.27 43.98 43.06
C TYR A 342 39.10 43.56 44.52
N SER A 343 40.08 42.86 45.07
CA SER A 343 40.24 42.70 46.51
C SER A 343 41.14 43.81 47.05
N PHE A 344 40.59 44.85 47.67
CA PHE A 344 41.39 45.89 48.30
C PHE A 344 41.70 45.50 49.75
N ALA A 345 42.99 45.47 50.11
CA ALA A 345 43.41 45.40 51.50
C ALA A 345 43.39 46.82 52.08
N VAL A 346 42.45 47.11 52.98
CA VAL A 346 42.45 48.38 53.71
C VAL A 346 43.54 48.33 54.78
N THR A 347 44.59 49.14 54.66
CA THR A 347 45.59 49.32 55.72
C THR A 347 45.10 50.37 56.71
N GLN A 348 45.37 50.14 58.00
CA GLN A 348 45.03 51.07 59.07
C GLN A 348 45.74 52.42 58.82
N TYR A 349 44.96 53.47 58.54
CA TYR A 349 45.50 54.82 58.38
C TYR A 349 45.07 55.71 59.54
N ALA A 350 46.05 56.19 60.31
CA ALA A 350 45.83 57.13 61.39
C ALA A 350 45.75 58.55 60.81
N CYS A 351 44.54 59.01 60.51
CA CYS A 351 44.29 60.41 60.19
C CYS A 351 44.18 61.21 61.49
N ASN A 352 45.20 62.01 61.83
CA ASN A 352 45.26 62.78 63.09
C ASN A 352 44.12 63.80 63.27
N SER A 353 43.29 64.01 62.25
CA SER A 353 42.17 64.96 62.21
C SER A 353 40.79 64.34 62.45
N PHE A 354 40.65 63.01 62.53
CA PHE A 354 39.35 62.37 62.85
C PHE A 354 39.35 61.75 64.25
N SER A 355 38.45 62.25 65.11
CA SER A 355 38.13 61.65 66.39
C SER A 355 37.28 60.39 66.20
N THR A 356 37.58 59.32 66.94
CA THR A 356 36.58 58.28 67.21
C THR A 356 35.31 58.91 67.81
N ALA A 357 34.14 58.32 67.62
CA ALA A 357 32.86 58.85 68.12
C ALA A 357 32.73 58.91 69.66
N SER A 358 33.82 58.68 70.41
CA SER A 358 33.96 58.96 71.85
C SER A 358 34.81 60.22 72.13
N GLY A 359 35.26 60.96 71.12
CA GLY A 359 36.00 62.22 71.27
C GLY A 359 37.43 62.09 71.80
N THR A 360 37.92 60.88 72.09
CA THR A 360 39.26 60.66 72.64
C THR A 360 39.89 59.39 72.05
N GLY A 361 40.72 59.54 71.01
CA GLY A 361 41.59 58.47 70.49
C GLY A 361 41.81 58.53 68.98
N PRO A 362 43.00 58.11 68.48
CA PRO A 362 43.31 58.10 67.05
C PRO A 362 42.38 57.11 66.35
N GLY A 363 41.66 57.58 65.32
CA GLY A 363 40.73 56.74 64.56
C GLY A 363 41.43 55.52 63.98
N GLY A 364 41.11 54.33 64.50
CA GLY A 364 41.60 53.07 63.97
C GLY A 364 40.74 52.64 62.77
N GLY A 365 41.34 52.60 61.58
CA GLY A 365 40.75 51.92 60.43
C GLY A 365 40.70 50.41 60.66
N GLU A 366 39.59 49.77 60.32
CA GLU A 366 39.41 48.32 60.37
C GLU A 366 39.82 47.70 59.02
N ILE A 367 40.52 46.56 59.04
CA ILE A 367 40.89 45.81 57.83
C ILE A 367 39.66 45.06 57.35
N MET A 368 39.11 45.49 56.21
CA MET A 368 38.02 44.80 55.53
C MET A 368 38.48 44.42 54.12
N ARG A 369 38.07 43.25 53.65
CA ARG A 369 38.04 42.99 52.21
C ARG A 369 36.67 43.37 51.68
N VAL A 370 36.68 43.97 50.50
CA VAL A 370 35.50 44.50 49.85
C VAL A 370 35.38 43.81 48.51
N CYS A 371 34.21 43.25 48.22
CA CYS A 371 33.85 42.87 46.86
C CYS A 371 32.69 43.76 46.39
N ALA A 372 32.79 44.21 45.14
CA ALA A 372 31.79 45.05 44.51
C ALA A 372 31.35 44.43 43.18
N SER A 373 30.05 44.34 42.96
CA SER A 373 29.45 44.05 41.66
C SER A 373 28.68 45.28 41.16
N SER A 374 28.66 45.49 39.85
CA SER A 374 27.93 46.58 39.23
C SER A 374 26.78 46.02 38.40
N ASP A 375 25.57 46.51 38.63
CA ASP A 375 24.42 46.22 37.79
C ASP A 375 24.45 47.14 36.56
N SER A 376 24.60 46.56 35.36
CA SER A 376 24.65 47.30 34.10
C SER A 376 23.32 47.96 33.71
N GLN A 377 22.19 47.46 34.21
CA GLN A 377 20.86 48.00 33.89
C GLN A 377 20.54 49.22 34.73
N THR A 378 20.87 49.18 36.02
CA THR A 378 20.53 50.26 36.95
C THR A 378 21.68 51.22 37.21
N GLY A 379 22.92 50.81 36.94
CA GLY A 379 24.14 51.58 37.21
C GLY A 379 24.53 51.61 38.69
N TYR A 380 23.80 50.90 39.57
CA TYR A 380 24.14 50.78 40.97
C TYR A 380 25.27 49.77 41.19
N MET A 381 26.04 49.98 42.26
CA MET A 381 27.10 49.10 42.71
C MET A 381 26.68 48.51 44.05
N THR A 382 26.67 47.19 44.16
CA THR A 382 26.48 46.48 45.42
C THR A 382 27.84 46.16 45.99
N VAL A 383 28.06 46.51 47.26
CA VAL A 383 29.35 46.34 47.92
C VAL A 383 29.15 45.50 49.17
N LYS A 384 29.76 44.32 49.21
CA LYS A 384 29.84 43.49 50.42
C LYS A 384 31.21 43.66 51.06
N ALA A 385 31.21 43.95 52.36
CA ALA A 385 32.42 44.08 53.16
C ALA A 385 32.45 43.01 54.26
N ARG A 386 33.57 42.30 54.36
CA ARG A 386 33.80 41.28 55.39
C ARG A 386 35.06 41.58 56.21
N LYS A 387 34.97 41.42 57.53
CA LYS A 387 36.14 41.50 58.41
C LYS A 387 36.91 40.19 58.39
N MET A 388 38.21 40.29 58.11
CA MET A 388 39.11 39.13 57.99
C MET A 388 39.54 38.55 59.34
N ASP A 389 39.38 39.32 60.42
CA ASP A 389 39.75 38.90 61.78
C ASP A 389 38.61 38.15 62.51
N GLY A 390 37.48 37.92 61.83
CA GLY A 390 36.30 37.27 62.41
C GLY A 390 35.53 38.14 63.41
N SER A 391 35.92 39.39 63.60
CA SER A 391 35.19 40.33 64.46
C SER A 391 33.90 40.81 63.77
N THR A 392 32.98 41.36 64.56
CA THR A 392 31.70 41.88 64.06
C THR A 392 31.77 43.37 63.79
N PHE A 393 30.94 43.86 62.88
CA PHE A 393 30.72 45.29 62.70
C PHE A 393 30.02 45.89 63.93
N SER A 394 30.50 47.05 64.38
CA SER A 394 29.93 47.77 65.52
C SER A 394 28.57 48.40 65.16
N THR A 395 27.80 48.80 66.17
CA THR A 395 26.51 49.49 65.98
C THR A 395 26.64 50.97 65.60
N ARG A 396 27.85 51.45 65.31
CA ARG A 396 28.08 52.86 64.93
C ARG A 396 27.84 53.04 63.43
N PRO A 397 27.33 54.21 63.01
CA PRO A 397 27.23 54.53 61.60
C PRO A 397 28.62 54.58 60.98
N TYR A 398 28.76 53.89 59.85
CA TYR A 398 29.90 54.02 58.95
C TYR A 398 29.50 55.14 57.92
N GLN A 399 30.37 55.67 57.06
CA GLN A 399 30.04 56.79 56.13
C GLN A 399 30.88 56.89 54.83
N VAL A 400 30.46 56.31 53.68
CA VAL A 400 31.30 56.12 52.44
C VAL A 400 31.86 57.43 51.90
N ARG A 401 33.18 57.53 51.69
CA ARG A 401 33.78 58.61 50.89
C ARG A 401 34.80 58.06 49.91
N VAL A 402 34.50 58.26 48.64
CA VAL A 402 35.35 57.93 47.50
C VAL A 402 36.12 59.20 47.13
N SER A 403 37.31 59.40 47.70
CA SER A 403 38.17 60.56 47.42
C SER A 403 39.27 60.21 46.41
N GLY A 404 39.43 61.04 45.39
CA GLY A 404 40.53 60.91 44.44
C GLY A 404 41.88 61.36 45.04
N PRO A 405 43.02 60.98 44.42
CA PRO A 405 44.38 61.24 44.90
C PRO A 405 44.68 62.66 45.37
N ASP A 406 43.98 63.65 44.79
CA ASP A 406 44.30 65.07 44.93
C ASP A 406 43.24 65.88 45.70
N THR A 407 42.27 65.21 46.33
CA THR A 407 41.11 65.88 46.96
C THR A 407 41.19 66.04 48.49
N ASP A 408 42.17 65.45 49.16
CA ASP A 408 42.27 65.52 50.62
C ASP A 408 43.72 65.66 51.16
N THR A 409 43.86 66.44 52.22
CA THR A 409 45.15 66.87 52.81
C THR A 409 45.80 65.83 53.73
N CYS A 410 45.14 64.70 53.99
CA CYS A 410 45.66 63.64 54.85
C CYS A 410 46.00 62.30 54.14
N GLY A 411 45.93 62.18 52.80
CA GLY A 411 46.66 61.19 51.95
C GLY A 411 45.95 59.86 51.55
N PRO A 412 46.51 58.99 50.66
CA PRO A 412 47.33 59.18 49.43
C PRO A 412 46.52 58.83 48.14
N THR A 413 47.17 58.42 47.03
CA THR A 413 46.62 58.05 45.69
C THR A 413 45.64 56.86 45.64
N SER A 414 44.84 56.61 46.68
CA SER A 414 44.04 55.38 46.83
C SER A 414 42.64 55.63 47.38
N TRP A 415 41.68 54.81 46.95
CA TRP A 415 40.26 54.90 47.30
C TRP A 415 39.97 54.27 48.68
N TYR A 416 38.97 54.80 49.40
CA TYR A 416 38.51 54.28 50.68
C TYR A 416 37.00 54.01 50.66
N PHE A 417 36.55 53.04 51.45
CA PHE A 417 35.14 52.70 51.65
C PHE A 417 34.78 52.87 53.12
N VAL A 418 33.59 53.38 53.36
CA VAL A 418 32.97 53.51 54.68
C VAL A 418 31.43 53.41 54.38
N VAL A 419 30.46 53.28 55.29
CA VAL A 419 29.05 52.89 54.88
C VAL A 419 27.95 53.69 55.60
N SER A 420 27.30 54.67 54.97
CA SER A 420 26.14 55.36 55.57
C SER A 420 24.86 55.09 54.81
N ASP A 421 24.23 53.95 55.08
CA ASP A 421 22.83 53.74 54.77
C ASP A 421 21.99 53.75 56.06
N SER A 422 20.77 54.27 56.02
CA SER A 422 19.80 54.18 57.10
C SER A 422 19.21 52.78 57.26
N ASP A 423 19.34 51.91 56.24
CA ASP A 423 18.78 50.55 56.20
C ASP A 423 19.84 49.45 55.97
N MET A 424 20.99 49.54 56.65
CA MET A 424 22.02 48.49 56.59
C MET A 424 21.54 47.15 57.18
N VAL A 425 21.70 46.06 56.42
CA VAL A 425 21.47 44.69 56.89
C VAL A 425 22.81 44.08 57.33
N GLY A 426 22.89 43.61 58.58
CA GLY A 426 24.10 42.91 59.10
C GLY A 426 24.87 43.60 60.24
N ILE A 427 24.37 44.70 60.80
CA ILE A 427 24.95 45.32 62.01
C ILE A 427 25.04 44.28 63.14
N GLY A 428 26.23 44.08 63.71
CA GLY A 428 26.50 43.05 64.72
C GLY A 428 26.87 41.67 64.16
N LYS A 429 27.00 41.51 62.84
CA LYS A 429 27.49 40.29 62.17
C LYS A 429 28.89 40.52 61.58
N SER A 430 29.51 39.46 61.03
CA SER A 430 30.81 39.51 60.36
C SER A 430 30.77 40.05 58.92
N GLU A 431 29.57 40.36 58.41
CA GLU A 431 29.30 40.77 57.03
C GLU A 431 28.33 41.95 57.00
N LEU A 432 28.62 42.93 56.12
CA LEU A 432 27.76 44.08 55.82
C LEU A 432 27.47 44.11 54.32
N THR A 433 26.21 44.34 53.95
CA THR A 433 25.76 44.55 52.56
C THR A 433 25.15 45.95 52.43
N PHE A 434 25.55 46.68 51.39
CA PHE A 434 25.06 48.04 51.07
C PHE A 434 25.20 48.37 49.59
#